data_AF-A0A838SJW0-F1
#
_entry.id   AF-A0A838SJW0-F1
#
_cell.length_a   1.000
_cell.length_b   1.000
_cell.length_c   1.000
_cell.angle_alpha   90.00
_cell.angle_beta   90.00
_cell.angle_gamma   90.00
#
_symmetry.space_group_name_H-M   'P 1'
#
loop_
_entity.id
_entity.type
_entity.pdbx_description
1 polymer ?
#
loop_
_entity_poly.entity_id
_entity_poly.type
_entity_poly.pdbx_seq_one_letter_code
_entity_poly.pdbx_strand_id
1 'polypeptide(L)' 'MSDDPFVVAGTTFTSRLITGTGGAPSMAAMEQALVASGTELTTVAMRRVDPS' A
#
# COMPACT_ATOMS: atom_id res chain seq x y z
N MET A 1 -16.31 -16.48 1.63
CA MET A 1 -15.49 -15.43 0.99
C MET A 1 -16.27 -14.97 -0.23
N SER A 2 -16.36 -13.68 -0.50
CA SER A 2 -17.16 -13.18 -1.63
C SER A 2 -16.52 -13.63 -2.95
N ASP A 3 -17.32 -14.21 -3.85
CA ASP A 3 -16.89 -14.68 -5.18
C ASP A 3 -16.56 -13.53 -6.16
N ASP A 4 -16.45 -12.30 -5.64
CA ASP A 4 -16.05 -11.11 -6.39
C ASP A 4 -14.53 -10.90 -6.20
N PRO A 5 -13.70 -11.14 -7.23
CA PRO A 5 -12.26 -10.87 -7.14
C PRO A 5 -11.99 -9.36 -7.14
N PHE A 6 -11.08 -8.89 -6.28
CA PHE A 6 -10.64 -7.50 -6.34
C PHE A 6 -9.59 -7.33 -7.44
N VAL A 7 -9.97 -6.70 -8.56
CA VAL A 7 -9.10 -6.53 -9.74
C VAL A 7 -8.87 -5.04 -10.01
N VAL A 8 -7.60 -4.62 -10.07
CA VAL A 8 -7.19 -3.26 -10.46
C VAL A 8 -6.27 -3.34 -11.67
N ALA A 9 -6.67 -2.69 -12.77
CA ALA A 9 -5.89 -2.67 -14.02
C ALA A 9 -5.45 -4.08 -14.51
N GLY A 10 -6.30 -5.10 -14.32
CA GLY A 10 -6.01 -6.49 -14.71
C GLY A 10 -5.19 -7.30 -13.70
N THR A 11 -4.76 -6.69 -12.58
CA THR A 11 -4.07 -7.39 -11.49
C THR A 11 -5.09 -7.78 -10.41
N THR A 12 -5.11 -9.06 -10.03
CA THR A 12 -5.99 -9.58 -8.97
C THR A 12 -5.30 -9.52 -7.62
N PHE A 13 -6.02 -9.03 -6.62
CA PHE A 13 -5.60 -8.96 -5.22
C PHE A 13 -6.54 -9.78 -4.35
N THR A 14 -5.99 -10.40 -3.31
CA THR A 14 -6.75 -11.14 -2.30
C THR A 14 -7.16 -10.23 -1.14
N SER A 15 -6.29 -9.27 -0.79
CA SER A 15 -6.50 -8.26 0.24
C SER A 15 -7.32 -7.09 -0.30
N ARG A 16 -8.37 -6.73 0.42
CA ARG A 16 -9.22 -5.56 0.11
C ARG A 16 -8.82 -4.32 0.91
N LEU A 17 -7.76 -4.41 1.72
CA LEU A 17 -7.21 -3.29 2.46
C LEU A 17 -6.16 -2.57 1.61
N ILE A 18 -6.47 -1.34 1.18
CA ILE A 18 -5.52 -0.45 0.53
C ILE A 18 -4.96 0.49 1.58
N THR A 19 -3.63 0.63 1.65
CA THR A 19 -2.97 1.50 2.62
C THR A 19 -2.35 2.73 1.96
N GLY A 20 -1.98 3.72 2.77
CA GLY A 20 -1.14 4.83 2.36
C GLY A 20 0.11 4.90 3.22
N THR A 21 1.15 5.50 2.65
CA THR A 21 2.46 5.67 3.32
C THR A 21 2.58 7.00 4.08
N GLY A 22 1.61 7.90 3.95
CA GLY A 22 1.60 9.18 4.66
C GLY A 22 1.40 9.03 6.17
N GLY A 23 2.13 9.84 6.96
CA GLY A 23 1.97 9.89 8.41
C GLY A 23 2.66 8.77 9.20
N ALA A 24 3.36 7.84 8.54
CA ALA A 24 4.17 6.84 9.25
C ALA A 24 5.33 7.53 10.00
N PRO A 25 5.55 7.20 11.29
CA PRO A 25 6.55 7.89 12.12
C PRO A 25 7.99 7.50 11.76
N SER A 26 8.18 6.37 11.08
CA SER A 26 9.47 5.90 10.57
C SER A 26 9.27 4.85 9.47
N MET A 27 10.33 4.55 8.72
CA MET A 27 10.33 3.47 7.73
C MET A 27 10.11 2.10 8.38
N ALA A 28 10.70 1.85 9.55
CA ALA A 28 10.53 0.60 10.28
C ALA A 28 9.08 0.40 10.76
N ALA A 29 8.45 1.47 11.26
CA ALA A 29 7.04 1.41 11.67
C ALA A 29 6.11 1.19 10.45
N MET A 30 6.43 1.80 9.31
CA MET A 30 5.71 1.58 8.05
C MET A 30 5.82 0.12 7.60
N GLU A 31 7.03 -0.44 7.57
CA GLU A 31 7.26 -1.84 7.20
C GLU A 31 6.45 -2.79 8.08
N GLN A 32 6.53 -2.62 9.40
CA GLN A 32 5.76 -3.42 10.35
C GLN A 32 4.25 -3.32 10.11
N ALA A 33 3.74 -2.11 9.85
CA ALA A 33 2.32 -1.91 9.55
C ALA A 33 1.90 -2.58 8.24
N LEU A 34 2.71 -2.48 7.18
CA LEU A 34 2.42 -3.12 5.89
C LEU A 34 2.35 -4.64 6.04
N VAL A 35 3.36 -5.25 6.67
CA VAL A 35 3.41 -6.70 6.90
C VAL A 35 2.25 -7.15 7.77
N ALA A 36 1.99 -6.48 8.90
CA ALA A 36 0.93 -6.86 9.82
C ALA A 36 -0.46 -6.70 9.21
N SER A 37 -0.66 -5.72 8.33
CA SER A 37 -1.94 -5.46 7.68
C SER A 37 -2.30 -6.46 6.58
N GLY A 38 -1.32 -7.16 6.01
CA GLY A 38 -1.53 -8.04 4.85
C GLY A 38 -2.05 -7.29 3.62
N THR A 39 -1.80 -5.98 3.52
CA THR A 39 -2.13 -5.20 2.33
C THR A 39 -1.26 -5.64 1.16
N GLU A 40 -1.86 -5.78 -0.01
CA GLU A 40 -1.14 -6.06 -1.25
C GLU A 40 -1.04 -4.81 -2.14
N LEU A 41 -1.61 -3.68 -1.71
CA LEU A 41 -1.64 -2.43 -2.45
C LEU A 41 -1.50 -1.23 -1.51
N THR A 42 -0.44 -0.44 -1.70
CA THR A 42 -0.20 0.80 -0.96
C THR A 42 0.01 1.99 -1.88
N THR A 43 -0.33 3.18 -1.42
CA THR A 43 -0.17 4.44 -2.16
C THR A 43 1.06 5.21 -1.67
N VAL A 44 1.74 5.86 -2.62
CA VAL A 44 2.89 6.74 -2.36
C VAL A 44 2.64 8.13 -2.92
N ALA A 45 3.11 9.14 -2.21
CA ALA A 45 3.10 10.51 -2.69
C ALA A 45 4.41 10.81 -3.42
N MET A 46 4.34 10.99 -4.74
CA MET A 46 5.48 11.42 -5.53
C MET A 46 5.84 12.86 -5.18
N ARG A 47 7.12 13.10 -4.89
CA ARG A 47 7.66 14.44 -4.65
C ARG A 47 8.74 14.74 -5.69
N ARG A 48 8.82 16.01 -6.10
CA ARG A 48 9.93 16.45 -6.94
C ARG A 48 11.19 16.46 -6.08
N VAL A 49 12.27 15.91 -6.62
CA VAL A 49 13.60 15.99 -6.02
C VAL A 49 14.31 17.13 -6.72
N ASP A 50 14.83 18.09 -5.96
CA ASP A 50 15.74 19.11 -6.49
C ASP A 50 17.12 18.45 -6.66
N PRO A 51 17.70 18.46 -7.87
CA PRO A 51 19.01 17.87 -8.13
C PRO A 51 20.20 18.74 -7.72
N SER A 52 19.99 19.93 -7.14
CA SER A 52 21.06 20.86 -6.74
C SER A 52 21.79 20.51 -5.45
#